data_AF-A0AA38FFS5-F1
#
_entry.id   AF-A0AA38FFS5-F1
#
_cell.length_a   1.000
_cell.length_b   1.000
_cell.length_c   1.000
_cell.angle_alpha   90.00
_cell.angle_beta   90.00
_cell.angle_gamma   90.00
#
_symmetry.space_group_name_H-M   'P 1'
#
loop_
_entity.id
_entity.type
_entity.pdbx_description
1 polymer ?
#
loop_
_entity_poly.entity_id
_entity_poly.type
_entity_poly.pdbx_seq_one_letter_code
_entity_poly.pdbx_strand_id
1 'polypeptide(L)'
;ISTNKGVMISDGKTIFSIGGKPIYHFLGTSTFSEYTVAHVGYVAKINPEAPLSKTCILSYGVSIGMGATLNVAKPKKDSTVAVFDLGGVGLAVSMTLING
;
A
#
# COMPACT_ATOMS: atom_id res chain seq x y z
N ILE A 1 0.06 12.90 -9.39
CA ILE A 1 1.03 12.96 -8.27
C ILE A 1 2.10 11.90 -8.55
N SER A 2 3.34 12.28 -8.91
CA SER A 2 4.38 11.30 -9.34
C SER A 2 5.27 10.89 -8.16
N THR A 3 5.21 9.62 -7.78
CA THR A 3 5.99 9.01 -6.67
C THR A 3 7.42 8.63 -7.06
N ASN A 4 7.74 8.59 -8.35
CA ASN A 4 9.00 8.03 -8.87
C ASN A 4 10.17 9.03 -8.87
N LYS A 5 9.94 10.28 -8.43
CA LYS A 5 10.99 11.31 -8.41
C LYS A 5 11.94 11.20 -7.21
N GLY A 6 11.58 10.43 -6.19
CA GLY A 6 12.41 10.25 -4.99
C GLY A 6 12.54 11.48 -4.09
N VAL A 7 11.72 12.50 -4.30
CA VAL A 7 11.75 13.78 -3.58
C VAL A 7 10.34 14.21 -3.20
N MET A 8 10.23 15.15 -2.26
CA MET A 8 8.97 15.76 -1.87
C MET A 8 8.37 16.57 -3.02
N ILE A 9 7.05 16.51 -3.13
CA ILE A 9 6.30 17.15 -4.22
C ILE A 9 6.23 18.67 -4.02
N SER A 10 6.28 19.11 -2.76
CA SER A 10 6.18 20.52 -2.38
C SER A 10 7.34 21.37 -2.86
N ASP A 11 8.57 20.85 -2.80
CA ASP A 11 9.79 21.64 -3.00
C ASP A 11 10.91 20.88 -3.76
N GLY A 12 10.68 19.63 -4.15
CA GLY A 12 11.64 18.82 -4.88
C GLY A 12 12.85 18.38 -4.05
N LYS A 13 12.81 18.47 -2.72
CA LYS A 13 13.91 18.07 -1.84
C LYS A 13 13.71 16.70 -1.21
N THR A 14 14.80 16.08 -0.75
CA THR A 14 14.73 14.90 0.12
C THR A 14 14.50 15.31 1.57
N ILE A 15 13.83 14.46 2.34
CA ILE A 15 13.66 14.64 3.80
C ILE A 15 14.68 13.83 4.61
N PHE A 16 15.40 12.93 3.94
CA PHE A 16 16.41 12.08 4.56
C PHE A 16 17.81 12.47 4.10
N SER A 17 18.78 12.36 5.01
CA SER A 17 20.19 12.48 4.72
C SER A 17 21.03 11.71 5.74
N ILE A 18 22.22 11.28 5.34
CA ILE A 18 23.25 10.73 6.24
C ILE A 18 24.57 11.42 5.88
N GLY A 19 25.23 12.03 6.87
CA GLY A 19 26.49 12.75 6.66
C GLY A 19 26.40 13.84 5.59
N GLY A 20 25.26 14.54 5.50
CA GLY A 20 25.00 15.57 4.49
C GLY A 20 24.69 15.04 3.08
N LYS A 21 24.71 13.71 2.86
CA LYS A 21 24.34 13.11 1.57
C LYS A 21 22.84 12.78 1.55
N PRO A 22 22.11 13.17 0.50
CA PRO A 22 20.67 12.92 0.42
C PRO A 22 20.35 11.43 0.27
N ILE A 23 19.26 11.00 0.91
CA ILE A 23 18.65 9.68 0.69
C ILE A 23 17.28 9.91 0.06
N TYR A 24 17.04 9.28 -1.08
CA TYR A 24 15.81 9.48 -1.84
C TYR A 24 14.61 8.78 -1.21
N HIS A 25 13.46 9.43 -1.36
CA HIS A 25 12.17 8.89 -0.95
C HIS A 25 11.77 7.70 -1.83
N PHE A 26 11.01 6.77 -1.27
CA PHE A 26 10.43 5.65 -2.02
C PHE A 26 8.91 5.69 -1.93
N LEU A 27 8.26 5.63 -3.09
CA LEU A 27 6.80 5.64 -3.25
C LEU A 27 6.04 6.75 -2.50
N GLY A 28 6.72 7.87 -2.20
CA GLY A 28 6.09 8.96 -1.45
C GLY A 28 5.78 8.65 0.02
N THR A 29 6.25 7.51 0.57
CA THR A 29 6.00 7.10 1.97
C THR A 29 7.27 6.77 2.77
N SER A 30 8.27 6.09 2.18
CA SER A 30 9.53 5.69 2.85
C SER A 30 9.34 5.13 4.27
N THR A 31 8.57 4.06 4.40
CA THR A 31 8.13 3.52 5.70
C THR A 31 9.21 2.75 6.48
N PHE A 32 10.44 2.64 5.96
CA PHE A 32 11.56 1.98 6.64
C PHE A 32 12.43 3.01 7.38
N SER A 33 11.78 3.82 8.19
CA SER A 33 12.37 4.82 9.07
C SER A 33 11.42 5.00 10.25
N GLU A 34 11.96 5.29 11.44
CA GLU A 34 11.15 5.57 12.64
C GLU A 34 10.23 6.78 12.44
N TYR A 35 10.67 7.74 11.62
CA TYR A 35 9.92 8.91 11.22
C TYR A 35 9.99 9.12 9.71
N THR A 36 8.89 9.57 9.13
CA THR A 36 8.81 9.93 7.71
C THR A 36 7.89 11.14 7.52
N VAL A 37 8.02 11.82 6.39
CA VAL A 37 7.12 12.89 5.97
C VAL A 37 6.46 12.45 4.67
N ALA A 38 5.14 12.42 4.66
CA ALA A 38 4.35 12.06 3.49
C ALA A 38 3.43 13.21 3.10
N HIS A 39 3.13 13.32 1.81
CA HIS A 39 2.08 14.23 1.34
C HIS A 39 0.73 13.79 1.92
N VAL A 40 -0.10 14.73 2.38
CA VAL A 40 -1.40 14.43 3.02
C VAL A 40 -2.31 13.54 2.16
N GLY A 41 -2.26 13.70 0.84
CA GLY A 41 -2.99 12.84 -0.10
C GLY A 41 -2.55 11.36 -0.14
N TYR A 42 -1.46 11.00 0.52
CA TYR A 42 -0.99 9.62 0.69
C TYR A 42 -1.27 9.06 2.10
N VAL A 43 -1.90 9.84 2.98
CA VAL A 43 -2.16 9.45 4.36
C VAL A 43 -3.67 9.31 4.56
N ALA A 44 -4.11 8.09 4.85
CA ALA A 44 -5.49 7.81 5.23
C ALA A 44 -5.59 7.70 6.76
N LYS A 45 -6.41 8.55 7.38
CA LYS A 45 -6.74 8.43 8.81
C LYS A 45 -7.61 7.19 9.01
N ILE A 46 -7.22 6.31 9.92
CA ILE A 46 -7.96 5.08 10.26
C ILE A 46 -8.53 5.14 11.69
N ASN A 47 -9.32 4.13 12.07
CA ASN A 47 -9.83 3.98 13.43
C ASN A 47 -8.65 3.88 14.43
N PRO A 48 -8.58 4.75 15.46
CA PRO A 48 -7.49 4.74 16.45
C PRO A 48 -7.44 3.45 17.30
N GLU A 49 -8.53 2.69 17.39
CA GLU A 49 -8.58 1.42 18.11
C GLU A 49 -8.02 0.24 17.28
N ALA A 50 -7.75 0.45 15.99
CA ALA A 50 -7.31 -0.61 15.11
C ALA A 50 -5.82 -0.98 15.37
N PRO A 51 -5.48 -2.26 15.52
CA PRO A 51 -4.11 -2.67 15.83
C PRO A 51 -3.16 -2.44 14.66
N LEU A 52 -2.28 -1.43 14.78
CA LEU A 52 -1.36 -0.99 13.71
C LEU A 52 -0.45 -2.10 13.18
N SER A 53 -0.03 -3.04 14.02
CA SER A 53 0.81 -4.19 13.64
C SER A 53 0.11 -5.17 12.69
N LYS A 54 -1.23 -5.13 12.61
CA LYS A 54 -2.02 -5.96 11.69
C LYS A 54 -2.56 -5.15 10.52
N THR A 55 -3.00 -3.92 10.77
CA THR A 55 -3.64 -3.09 9.73
C THR A 55 -2.66 -2.52 8.71
N CYS A 56 -1.36 -2.47 9.03
CA CYS A 56 -0.34 -1.94 8.12
C CYS A 56 -0.33 -2.63 6.74
N ILE A 57 -0.66 -3.92 6.64
CA ILE A 57 -0.68 -4.65 5.37
C ILE A 57 -1.75 -4.16 4.39
N LEU A 58 -2.77 -3.43 4.89
CA LEU A 58 -3.83 -2.84 4.07
C LEU A 58 -3.34 -1.68 3.22
N SER A 59 -2.16 -1.10 3.48
CA SER A 59 -1.66 0.02 2.70
C SER A 59 -1.17 -0.35 1.30
N TYR A 60 -1.01 -1.65 1.01
CA TYR A 60 -0.47 -2.13 -0.27
C TYR A 60 -1.17 -3.40 -0.76
N GLY A 61 -0.43 -4.52 -0.83
CA GLY A 61 -0.82 -5.71 -1.59
C GLY A 61 -2.17 -6.32 -1.22
N VAL A 62 -2.56 -6.28 0.07
CA VAL A 62 -3.84 -6.86 0.51
C VAL A 62 -5.02 -6.10 -0.09
N SER A 63 -5.01 -4.76 -0.01
CA SER A 63 -6.07 -3.93 -0.59
C SER A 63 -6.10 -4.01 -2.11
N ILE A 64 -4.95 -4.20 -2.77
CA ILE A 64 -4.89 -4.46 -4.21
C ILE A 64 -5.63 -5.77 -4.54
N GLY A 65 -5.35 -6.86 -3.82
CA GLY A 65 -6.02 -8.15 -4.05
C GLY A 65 -7.52 -8.09 -3.78
N MET A 66 -7.92 -7.52 -2.65
CA MET A 66 -9.34 -7.31 -2.32
C MET A 66 -10.05 -6.47 -3.38
N GLY A 67 -9.43 -5.36 -3.80
CA GLY A 67 -9.98 -4.47 -4.83
C GLY A 67 -10.07 -5.14 -6.20
N ALA A 68 -9.06 -5.94 -6.58
CA ALA A 68 -9.09 -6.71 -7.82
C ALA A 68 -10.30 -7.67 -7.85
N THR A 69 -10.62 -8.32 -6.73
CA THR A 69 -11.79 -9.19 -6.64
C THR A 69 -13.11 -8.41 -6.60
N LEU A 70 -13.27 -7.50 -5.64
CA LEU A 70 -14.56 -6.87 -5.33
C LEU A 70 -14.93 -5.74 -6.31
N ASN A 71 -13.94 -5.02 -6.82
CA ASN A 71 -14.17 -3.81 -7.61
C ASN A 71 -13.95 -4.02 -9.11
N VAL A 72 -13.10 -4.98 -9.49
CA VAL A 72 -12.74 -5.21 -10.90
C VAL A 72 -13.35 -6.50 -11.44
N ALA A 73 -12.92 -7.65 -10.95
CA ALA A 73 -13.32 -8.95 -11.49
C ALA A 73 -14.78 -9.29 -11.20
N LYS A 74 -15.28 -8.95 -10.01
CA LYS A 74 -16.67 -9.15 -9.57
C LYS A 74 -17.25 -10.53 -9.95
N PRO A 75 -16.58 -11.62 -9.56
CA PRO A 75 -17.07 -12.95 -9.88
C PRO A 75 -18.44 -13.16 -9.25
N LYS A 76 -19.32 -13.87 -9.97
CA LYS A 76 -20.62 -14.26 -9.41
C LYS A 76 -20.41 -15.41 -8.43
N LYS A 77 -21.37 -15.57 -7.51
CA LYS A 77 -21.45 -16.77 -6.67
C LYS A 77 -21.34 -18.03 -7.53
N ASP A 78 -20.61 -19.03 -7.02
CA ASP A 78 -20.36 -20.32 -7.67
C ASP A 78 -19.51 -20.26 -8.95
N SER A 79 -18.85 -19.13 -9.24
CA SER A 79 -17.90 -19.04 -10.35
C SER A 79 -16.61 -19.80 -10.04
N THR A 80 -16.04 -20.47 -11.04
CA THR A 80 -14.67 -20.98 -10.98
C THR A 80 -13.69 -19.84 -11.28
N VAL A 81 -12.79 -19.55 -10.34
CA VAL A 81 -11.77 -18.50 -10.48
C VAL A 81 -10.38 -19.12 -10.40
N ALA A 82 -9.50 -18.77 -11.34
CA ALA A 82 -8.08 -19.12 -11.30
C ALA A 82 -7.27 -17.93 -10.79
N VAL A 83 -6.40 -18.16 -9.80
CA VAL A 83 -5.46 -17.17 -9.28
C VAL A 83 -4.06 -17.61 -9.66
N PHE A 84 -3.33 -16.75 -10.38
CA PHE A 84 -1.93 -16.97 -10.73
C PHE A 84 -1.10 -16.06 -9.83
N ASP A 85 -0.20 -16.66 -9.03
CA ASP A 85 0.50 -16.09 -7.86
C ASP A 85 -0.14 -16.42 -6.50
N LEU A 86 0.69 -16.77 -5.51
CA LEU A 86 0.33 -17.04 -4.11
C LEU A 86 1.11 -16.15 -3.13
N GLY A 87 1.56 -14.97 -3.59
CA GLY A 87 2.09 -13.91 -2.75
C GLY A 87 0.98 -13.12 -2.03
N GLY A 88 1.34 -12.01 -1.38
CA GLY A 88 0.41 -11.23 -0.57
C GLY A 88 -0.83 -10.71 -1.32
N VAL A 89 -0.72 -10.44 -2.63
CA VAL A 89 -1.85 -10.04 -3.48
C VAL A 89 -2.73 -11.25 -3.81
N GLY A 90 -2.13 -12.34 -4.31
CA GLY A 90 -2.85 -13.56 -4.67
C GLY A 90 -3.59 -14.19 -3.48
N LEU A 91 -2.96 -14.23 -2.30
CA LEU A 91 -3.59 -14.69 -1.07
C LEU A 91 -4.76 -13.78 -0.66
N ALA A 92 -4.66 -12.47 -0.83
CA ALA A 92 -5.76 -11.55 -0.54
C ALA A 92 -6.93 -11.74 -1.50
N VAL A 93 -6.67 -12.00 -2.80
CA VAL A 93 -7.70 -12.40 -3.78
C VAL A 93 -8.41 -13.67 -3.29
N SER A 94 -7.66 -14.72 -2.98
CA SER A 94 -8.20 -16.01 -2.53
C SER A 94 -9.02 -15.88 -1.24
N MET A 95 -8.50 -15.16 -0.24
CA MET A 95 -9.23 -14.91 1.01
C MET A 95 -10.53 -14.14 0.77
N THR A 96 -10.52 -13.18 -0.16
CA THR A 96 -11.73 -12.41 -0.50
C THR A 96 -12.78 -13.29 -1.19
N LEU A 97 -12.37 -14.18 -2.08
CA LEU A 97 -13.26 -15.13 -2.76
C LEU A 97 -13.88 -16.16 -1.82
N ILE A 98 -13.15 -16.58 -0.79
CA ILE A 98 -13.62 -17.59 0.17
C ILE A 98 -14.63 -16.99 1.17
N ASN A 99 -14.48 -15.71 1.52
CA ASN A 99 -15.27 -15.07 2.57
C ASN A 99 -16.38 -14.12 2.05
N GLY A 100 -16.47 -13.90 0.74
CA GLY A 100 -17.45 -13.03 0.09
C GLY A 100 -18.52 -13.82 -0.64
#